data_AF-A0A534SUV2-F1
#
_entry.id   AF-A0A534SUV2-F1
#
_cell.length_a   1.000
_cell.length_b   1.000
_cell.length_c   1.000
_cell.angle_alpha   90.00
_cell.angle_beta   90.00
_cell.angle_gamma   90.00
#
_symmetry.space_group_name_H-M   'P 1'
#
loop_
_entity.id
_entity.type
_entity.pdbx_description
1 polymer ?
#
loop_
_entity_poly.entity_id
_entity_poly.type
_entity_poly.pdbx_seq_one_letter_code
_entity_poly.pdbx_strand_id
1 'polypeptide(L)' 'MEARSRWFYSVWSVLLALFVVLGPLGLPLLWRSPRFSRGTKVLLTALTAVYTLVLIAETLRAARFARAMLASLGRM' A
#
# COMPACT_ATOMS: atom_id res chain seq x y z
N MET A 1 -35.73 -1.59 9.88
CA MET A 1 -34.49 -2.21 10.39
C MET A 1 -33.33 -1.64 9.60
N GLU A 2 -32.55 -0.77 10.23
CA GLU A 2 -31.43 -0.08 9.60
C GLU A 2 -30.44 -1.10 9.03
N ALA A 3 -30.19 -1.00 7.72
CA ALA A 3 -29.09 -1.71 7.09
C ALA A 3 -27.79 -1.12 7.63
N ARG A 4 -27.33 -1.64 8.78
CA ARG A 4 -26.02 -1.39 9.39
C ARG A 4 -24.96 -1.94 8.43
N SER A 5 -24.75 -1.22 7.32
CA SER A 5 -23.68 -1.46 6.36
C SER A 5 -22.39 -1.25 7.15
N ARG A 6 -21.80 -2.37 7.58
CA ARG A 6 -20.55 -2.43 8.35
C ARG A 6 -19.54 -1.46 7.73
N TRP A 7 -19.31 -0.35 8.42
CA TRP A 7 -18.49 0.78 7.96
C TRP A 7 -17.06 0.34 7.52
N PHE A 8 -16.55 -0.72 8.15
CA PHE A 8 -15.29 -1.40 7.78
C PHE A 8 -15.22 -1.99 6.36
N TYR A 9 -16.35 -2.29 5.72
CA TYR A 9 -16.40 -2.81 4.35
C TYR A 9 -16.73 -1.72 3.32
N SER A 10 -16.54 -0.44 3.67
CA SER A 10 -16.65 0.64 2.70
C SER A 10 -15.45 0.57 1.73
N VAL A 11 -15.71 0.82 0.44
CA VAL A 11 -14.67 0.81 -0.60
C VAL A 11 -13.54 1.76 -0.25
N TRP A 12 -13.87 2.92 0.33
CA TRP A 12 -12.92 3.93 0.78
C TRP A 12 -12.06 3.46 1.96
N SER A 13 -12.62 2.77 2.94
CA SER A 13 -11.84 2.21 4.06
C SER A 13 -10.84 1.14 3.57
N VAL A 14 -11.24 0.32 2.59
CA VAL A 14 -10.35 -0.69 1.99
C VAL A 14 -9.24 -0.03 1.17
N LEU A 15 -9.56 1.01 0.39
CA LEU A 15 -8.56 1.78 -0.36
C LEU A 15 -7.58 2.51 0.57
N LEU A 16 -8.08 3.14 1.63
CA LEU A 16 -7.26 3.80 2.63
C LEU A 16 -6.33 2.79 3.33
N ALA A 17 -6.84 1.60 3.68
CA ALA A 17 -6.00 0.54 4.24
C ALA A 17 -4.95 0.02 3.24
N LEU A 18 -5.32 -0.17 1.97
CA LEU A 18 -4.43 -0.68 0.92
C LEU A 18 -3.30 0.29 0.56
N PHE A 19 -3.59 1.59 0.53
CA PHE A 19 -2.66 2.58 -0.02
C PHE A 19 -2.00 3.47 1.05
N VAL A 20 -2.64 3.67 2.20
CA VAL A 20 -2.22 4.65 3.22
C VAL A 20 -1.72 4.01 4.51
N VAL A 21 -2.40 2.96 5.01
CA VAL A 21 -2.14 2.45 6.37
C VAL A 21 -1.32 1.16 6.39
N LEU A 22 -1.67 0.18 5.54
CA LEU A 22 -1.15 -1.19 5.64
C LEU A 22 -0.44 -1.68 4.37
N GLY A 23 -0.51 -0.94 3.26
CA GLY A 23 0.10 -1.36 2.00
C GLY A 23 -0.43 -2.74 1.56
N PRO A 24 0.45 -3.71 1.23
CA PRO A 24 0.02 -5.07 0.85
C PRO A 24 -0.75 -5.81 1.95
N LEU A 25 -0.64 -5.40 3.22
CA LEU A 25 -1.41 -6.02 4.31
C LEU A 25 -2.91 -5.64 4.28
N GLY A 26 -3.33 -4.72 3.41
CA GLY A 26 -4.75 -4.50 3.10
C GLY A 26 -5.35 -5.56 2.15
N LEU A 27 -4.52 -6.33 1.44
CA LEU A 27 -4.96 -7.35 0.48
C LEU A 27 -5.86 -8.45 1.11
N PRO A 28 -5.56 -9.01 2.30
CA PRO A 28 -6.45 -9.98 2.94
C PRO A 28 -7.86 -9.41 3.18
N LEU A 29 -7.97 -8.11 3.49
CA LEU A 29 -9.24 -7.43 3.71
C LEU A 29 -10.03 -7.27 2.41
N LEU A 30 -9.34 -6.93 1.31
CA LEU A 30 -9.92 -6.82 -0.03
C LEU A 30 -10.51 -8.16 -0.50
N TRP A 31 -9.77 -9.25 -0.30
CA TRP A 31 -10.20 -10.59 -0.72
C TRP A 31 -11.40 -11.09 0.11
N ARG A 32 -11.50 -10.70 1.38
CA ARG A 32 -12.61 -11.05 2.27
C ARG A 32 -13.90 -10.26 2.02
N SER A 33 -13.82 -9.13 1.33
CA SER A 33 -14.99 -8.32 1.00
C SER A 33 -15.79 -8.92 -0.17
N PRO A 34 -17.10 -9.19 0.01
CA PRO A 34 -17.98 -9.67 -1.06
C PRO A 34 -18.39 -8.56 -2.04
N ARG A 35 -18.07 -7.29 -1.75
CA ARG A 35 -18.43 -6.14 -2.58
C ARG A 35 -17.54 -5.94 -3.81
N PHE A 36 -16.39 -6.62 -3.88
CA PHE A 36 -15.47 -6.48 -5.00
C PHE A 36 -15.57 -7.68 -5.94
N SER A 37 -15.73 -7.40 -7.22
CA SER A 37 -15.65 -8.41 -8.28
C SER A 37 -14.25 -9.03 -8.34
N ARG A 38 -14.14 -10.26 -8.86
CA ARG A 38 -12.83 -10.94 -9.00
C ARG A 38 -11.84 -10.10 -9.83
N GLY A 39 -12.30 -9.43 -10.88
CA GLY A 39 -11.47 -8.55 -11.70
C GLY A 39 -10.92 -7.35 -10.93
N THR A 40 -11.77 -6.69 -10.13
CA THR A 40 -11.34 -5.55 -9.29
C THR A 40 -10.34 -5.98 -8.22
N LYS A 41 -10.48 -7.19 -7.66
CA LYS A 41 -9.52 -7.74 -6.68
C LYS A 41 -8.13 -7.92 -7.30
N VAL A 42 -8.07 -8.47 -8.52
CA VAL A 42 -6.81 -8.66 -9.25
C VAL A 42 -6.18 -7.32 -9.62
N LEU A 43 -6.97 -6.38 -10.17
CA LEU A 43 -6.49 -5.05 -10.56
C LEU A 43 -5.90 -4.28 -9.37
N LEU A 44 -6.61 -4.27 -8.24
CA LEU A 44 -6.14 -3.59 -7.02
C LEU A 44 -4.88 -4.26 -6.46
N THR A 45 -4.79 -5.59 -6.51
CA THR A 45 -3.57 -6.30 -6.10
C THR A 45 -2.37 -5.92 -6.95
N ALA A 46 -2.54 -5.89 -8.28
CA ALA A 46 -1.50 -5.49 -9.21
C ALA A 46 -1.07 -4.02 -8.98
N LEU A 47 -2.03 -3.10 -8.83
CA LEU A 47 -1.76 -1.69 -8.53
C LEU A 47 -0.98 -1.52 -7.21
N THR A 48 -1.39 -2.19 -6.14
CA THR A 48 -0.69 -2.13 -4.85
C THR A 48 0.72 -2.70 -4.94
N ALA A 49 0.91 -3.79 -5.69
CA ALA A 49 2.23 -4.37 -5.90
C ALA A 49 3.17 -3.40 -6.64
N VAL A 50 2.71 -2.81 -7.75
CA VAL A 50 3.48 -1.81 -8.51
C VAL A 50 3.81 -0.60 -7.64
N TYR A 51 2.83 -0.05 -6.94
CA TYR A 51 3.02 1.07 -6.02
C TYR A 51 4.06 0.78 -4.94
N THR A 52 3.99 -0.42 -4.34
CA THR A 52 4.93 -0.85 -3.29
C THR A 52 6.35 -0.98 -3.84
N LEU A 53 6.52 -1.54 -5.04
CA LEU A 53 7.83 -1.65 -5.69
C LEU A 53 8.45 -0.27 -5.98
N VAL A 54 7.65 0.69 -6.44
CA VAL A 54 8.10 2.07 -6.67
C VAL A 54 8.57 2.71 -5.36
N LEU A 55 7.78 2.62 -4.29
CA LEU A 55 8.17 3.15 -2.97
C LEU A 55 9.46 2.54 -2.44
N ILE A 56 9.64 1.23 -2.58
CA ILE A 56 10.87 0.55 -2.18
C ILE A 56 12.05 1.08 -3.00
N ALA A 57 11.89 1.21 -4.33
CA ALA A 57 12.95 1.72 -5.19
C ALA A 57 13.36 3.15 -4.80
N GLU A 58 12.40 4.04 -4.56
CA GLU A 58 12.69 5.42 -4.12
C GLU A 58 13.33 5.45 -2.73
N THR A 59 12.84 4.64 -1.80
CA THR A 59 13.43 4.54 -0.45
C THR A 59 14.88 4.07 -0.53
N LEU A 60 15.18 3.08 -1.38
CA LEU A 60 16.55 2.60 -1.58
C LEU A 60 17.43 3.66 -2.23
N ARG A 61 16.91 4.42 -3.21
CA ARG A 61 17.64 5.55 -3.81
C ARG A 61 17.98 6.60 -2.74
N ALA A 62 17.00 7.02 -1.96
CA ALA A 62 17.17 7.99 -0.89
C ALA A 62 18.16 7.51 0.19
N ALA A 63 18.04 6.24 0.61
CA ALA A 63 18.95 5.66 1.60
C ALA A 63 20.40 5.57 1.09
N ARG A 64 20.59 5.20 -0.18
CA ARG A 64 21.93 5.19 -0.81
C ARG A 64 22.51 6.60 -0.89
N PHE A 65 21.69 7.59 -1.27
CA PHE A 65 22.10 8.98 -1.32
C PHE A 65 22.52 9.50 0.07
N ALA A 66 21.70 9.27 1.09
CA ALA A 66 22.00 9.63 2.47
C ALA A 66 23.30 8.97 2.97
N ARG A 67 23.50 7.67 2.68
CA ARG A 67 24.75 6.96 3.02
C ARG A 67 25.97 7.57 2.33
N ALA A 68 25.85 7.93 1.05
CA ALA A 68 26.94 8.56 0.30
C ALA A 68 27.33 9.92 0.91
N MET A 69 26.33 10.73 1.28
CA MET A 69 26.51 12.03 1.93
C MET A 69 27.18 11.91 3.31
N LEU A 70 26.78 10.92 4.12
CA LEU A 70 27.43 10.64 5.41
C LEU A 70 28.89 10.17 5.23
N ALA A 71 29.14 9.30 4.24
CA ALA A 71 30.49 8.81 3.95
C ALA A 71 31.44 9.91 3.41
N SER A 72 30.92 10.95 2.75
CA SER A 72 31.73 12.10 2.35
C SER A 72 32.10 13.00 3.52
N LEU A 73 31.25 13.12 4.54
CA LEU A 73 31.49 13.95 5.73
C LEU A 73 32.50 13.31 6.69
N GLY A 74 32.48 11.98 6.85
CA GLY A 74 33.44 11.26 7.70
C GLY A 74 34.85 11.12 7.11
N ARG A 75 35.10 11.64 5.90
CA ARG A 75 36.41 11.64 5.23
C ARG A 75 37.11 13.01 5.22
N MET A 76 36.49 14.04 5.80
CA MET A 76 37.09 15.35 6.08
C MET A 76 37.54 15.40 7.54
#